data_AF-A0A357F038-F1
#
_entry.id   AF-A0A357F038-F1
#
_cell.length_a   1.000
_cell.length_b   1.000
_cell.length_c   1.000
_cell.angle_alpha   90.00
_cell.angle_beta   90.00
_cell.angle_gamma   90.00
#
_symmetry.space_group_name_H-M   'P 1'
#
loop_
_entity.id
_entity.type
_entity.pdbx_description
1 polymer ?
#
loop_
_entity_poly.entity_id
_entity_poly.type
_entity_poly.pdbx_seq_one_letter_code
_entity_poly.pdbx_strand_id
1 'polypeptide(L)' 'NMAVLLTALEHGDTILGMNLSHGGHLTHGHPLNFSGIYFKVADYGVDRDTEQIDY' A
#
# COMPACT_ATOMS: atom_id res chain seq x y z
N ASN A 1 -8.93 -3.34 6.24
CA ASN A 1 -8.43 -2.27 5.37
C ASN A 1 -9.53 -1.37 4.82
N MET A 2 -10.43 -1.84 3.95
CA MET A 2 -11.43 -0.98 3.28
C MET A 2 -12.22 -0.02 4.18
N ALA A 3 -12.87 -0.53 5.22
CA ALA A 3 -13.68 0.32 6.11
C ALA A 3 -12.88 1.47 6.74
N VAL A 4 -11.62 1.22 7.14
CA VAL A 4 -10.74 2.23 7.73
C VAL A 4 -10.38 3.29 6.70
N LEU A 5 -9.93 2.87 5.51
CA LEU A 5 -9.51 3.79 4.46
C LEU A 5 -10.66 4.70 3.98
N LEU A 6 -11.86 4.15 3.78
CA LEU A 6 -13.02 4.95 3.36
C LEU A 6 -13.58 5.85 4.46
N THR A 7 -13.26 5.58 5.73
CA THR A 7 -13.68 6.43 6.85
C THR A 7 -12.69 7.56 7.10
N ALA A 8 -11.40 7.29 6.93
CA ALA A 8 -10.32 8.18 7.34
C ALA A 8 -9.76 9.04 6.21
N LEU A 9 -9.99 8.69 4.94
CA LEU A 9 -9.38 9.32 3.78
C LEU A 9 -10.41 9.73 2.74
N GLU A 10 -10.06 10.74 1.96
CA GLU A 10 -10.78 11.16 0.77
C GLU A 10 -10.18 10.51 -0.49
N HIS A 11 -10.97 10.48 -1.58
CA HIS A 11 -10.50 9.94 -2.84
C HIS A 11 -9.32 10.77 -3.38
N GLY A 12 -8.24 10.08 -3.76
CA GLY A 12 -7.01 10.71 -4.24
C GLY A 12 -5.99 11.04 -3.14
N ASP A 13 -6.32 10.83 -1.86
CA ASP A 13 -5.35 10.90 -0.77
C ASP A 13 -4.22 9.88 -0.95
N THR A 14 -3.08 10.13 -0.32
CA THR A 14 -1.90 9.28 -0.44
C THR A 14 -1.82 8.29 0.71
N ILE A 15 -1.61 7.02 0.36
CA ILE A 15 -1.32 5.95 1.32
C ILE A 15 0.07 5.36 1.06
N LEU A 16 0.73 4.95 2.14
CA LEU A 16 1.99 4.23 2.09
C LEU A 16 1.72 2.74 2.36
N GLY A 17 2.13 1.86 1.44
CA GLY A 17 1.87 0.42 1.52
C GLY A 17 3.09 -0.42 1.16
N MET A 18 3.22 -1.61 1.74
CA MET A 18 4.30 -2.53 1.36
C MET A 18 4.06 -3.06 -0.05
N ASN A 19 5.11 -3.07 -0.88
CA ASN A 19 5.06 -3.62 -2.23
C ASN A 19 4.61 -5.09 -2.23
N LEU A 20 3.71 -5.46 -3.14
CA LEU A 20 3.16 -6.82 -3.25
C LEU A 20 4.26 -7.88 -3.48
N SER A 21 5.27 -7.55 -4.29
CA SER A 21 6.39 -8.46 -4.57
C SER A 21 7.34 -8.64 -3.39
N HIS A 22 7.24 -7.79 -2.36
CA HIS A 22 8.10 -7.82 -1.18
C HIS A 22 7.35 -8.30 0.08
N GLY A 23 6.15 -8.87 -0.06
CA GLY A 23 5.34 -9.39 1.07
C GLY A 23 4.13 -8.53 1.43
N GLY A 24 3.84 -7.48 0.64
CA GLY A 24 2.61 -6.70 0.75
C GLY A 24 1.34 -7.48 0.43
N HIS A 25 0.20 -6.80 0.51
CA HIS A 25 -1.13 -7.39 0.25
C HIS A 25 -1.89 -6.55 -0.77
N LEU A 26 -2.82 -7.17 -1.52
CA LEU A 26 -3.61 -6.49 -2.55
C LEU A 26 -4.36 -5.25 -2.04
N THR A 27 -4.74 -5.26 -0.76
CA THR A 27 -5.47 -4.15 -0.11
C THR A 27 -4.58 -2.98 0.31
N HIS A 28 -3.27 -3.03 0.04
CA HIS A 28 -2.29 -2.00 0.42
C HIS A 28 -1.95 -1.07 -0.77
N GLY A 29 -2.87 -0.91 -1.73
CA GLY A 29 -2.67 -0.02 -2.87
C GLY A 29 -2.34 -0.72 -4.19
N HIS A 30 -2.60 -2.02 -4.34
CA HIS A 30 -2.41 -2.67 -5.64
C HIS A 30 -3.36 -2.04 -6.69
N PRO A 31 -2.91 -1.72 -7.92
CA PRO A 31 -3.72 -0.97 -8.91
C PRO A 31 -5.06 -1.60 -9.28
N LEU A 32 -5.21 -2.92 -9.11
CA LEU A 32 -6.45 -3.65 -9.38
C LEU A 32 -7.39 -3.79 -8.16
N ASN A 33 -6.98 -3.29 -7.00
CA ASN A 33 -7.80 -3.27 -5.80
C ASN A 33 -8.38 -1.86 -5.56
N PHE A 34 -9.53 -1.75 -4.89
CA PHE A 34 -10.12 -0.44 -4.57
C PHE A 34 -9.11 0.54 -3.95
N SER A 35 -8.17 0.05 -3.13
CA SER A 35 -7.14 0.87 -2.50
C SER A 35 -6.16 1.50 -3.50
N GLY A 36 -5.80 0.82 -4.59
CA GLY A 36 -4.96 1.39 -5.65
C GLY A 36 -5.74 2.15 -6.72
N ILE A 37 -7.05 1.91 -6.83
CA ILE A 37 -7.93 2.66 -7.74
C ILE A 37 -8.31 4.01 -7.10
N TYR A 38 -8.58 4.05 -5.80
CA TYR A 38 -9.16 5.22 -5.13
C TYR A 38 -8.13 6.16 -4.50
N PHE A 39 -6.92 5.68 -4.23
CA PHE A 39 -5.89 6.44 -3.53
C PHE A 39 -4.60 6.48 -4.35
N LYS A 40 -3.78 7.49 -4.11
CA LYS A 40 -2.40 7.51 -4.60
C LYS A 40 -1.56 6.62 -3.69
N VAL A 41 -0.68 5.82 -4.28
CA VAL A 41 0.07 4.81 -3.53
C VAL A 41 1.55 5.11 -3.68
N ALA A 42 2.22 5.31 -2.56
CA ALA A 42 3.66 5.17 -2.46
C ALA A 42 3.94 3.80 -1.83
N ASP A 43 4.98 3.12 -2.30
CA ASP A 43 5.37 1.82 -1.76
C ASP A 43 6.73 1.82 -1.08
N TYR A 44 6.86 0.98 -0.05
CA TYR A 44 8.13 0.61 0.56
C TYR A 44 8.38 -0.89 0.40
N GLY A 45 9.64 -1.29 0.55
CA GLY A 45 10.08 -2.65 0.31
C GLY A 45 10.89 -3.23 1.46
N VAL A 46 11.67 -4.24 1.11
CA VAL A 46 12.69 -4.82 1.98
C VAL A 46 14.06 -4.51 1.41
N ASP A 47 15.04 -4.42 2.30
CA ASP A 47 16.45 -4.44 1.93
C ASP A 47 16.79 -5.78 1.28
N ARG A 48 17.58 -5.74 0.21
CA ARG A 48 17.84 -6.92 -0.63
C ARG A 48 18.76 -7.94 0.02
N ASP A 49 19.60 -7.53 0.96
CA ASP A 49 20.62 -8.39 1.57
C ASP A 49 20.12 -9.01 2.88
N THR A 50 19.33 -8.25 3.63
CA THR A 50 18.82 -8.66 4.95
C THR A 50 17.39 -9.20 4.92
N GLU A 51 16.65 -8.98 3.83
CA GLU A 51 15.23 -9.30 3.67
C GLU A 51 14.33 -8.65 4.74
N GLN A 52 14.83 -7.63 5.43
CA GLN A 52 14.09 -6.85 6.43
C GLN A 52 13.49 -5.58 5.80
N ILE A 53 12.47 -5.00 6.45
CA ILE A 53 11.86 -3.74 6.01
C ILE A 53 12.94 -2.66 5.91
N ASP A 54 12.98 -1.96 4.77
CA ASP A 54 13.79 -0.77 4.55
C ASP A 54 13.03 0.45 5.07
N TYR A 55 13.37 0.88 6.30
CA TYR A 55 12.63 1.87 7.11
C TYR A 55 12.93 3.33 6.73
#